data_AF-A0A1G2Y3Q8-F1
#
_entry.id   AF-A0A1G2Y3Q8-F1
#
_cell.length_a   1.000
_cell.length_b   1.000
_cell.length_c   1.000
_cell.angle_alpha   90.00
_cell.angle_beta   90.00
_cell.angle_gamma   90.00
#
_symmetry.space_group_name_H-M   'P 1'
#
loop_
_entity.id
_entity.type
_entity.pdbx_description
1 polymer ?
#
loop_
_entity_poly.entity_id
_entity_poly.type
_entity_poly.pdbx_seq_one_letter_code
_entity_poly.pdbx_strand_id
1 'polypeptide(L)' 'MAKKLVTGVFSKEETKSLKKLFPNTSIKGIAKKLNRNPKSVQAKASKLGLKKTTKYLKKMGLRK' A
#
# COMPACT_ATOMS: atom_id res chain seq x y z
N MET A 1 18.66 13.04 8.45
CA MET A 1 17.92 12.35 9.53
C MET A 1 17.07 11.23 8.94
N ALA A 2 17.36 9.96 9.25
CA ALA A 2 16.54 8.85 8.79
C ALA A 2 15.24 8.79 9.61
N LYS A 3 14.09 9.03 8.98
CA LYS A 3 12.77 8.85 9.62
C LYS A 3 12.65 7.38 10.08
N LYS A 4 12.47 7.16 11.37
CA LYS A 4 12.26 5.83 11.97
C LYS A 4 10.95 5.26 11.41
N LEU A 5 11.04 4.29 10.51
CA LEU A 5 9.88 3.65 9.89
C LEU A 5 9.30 2.60 10.85
N VAL A 6 7.97 2.46 10.91
CA VAL A 6 7.34 1.46 11.78
C VAL A 6 7.68 0.05 11.29
N THR A 7 8.56 -0.64 12.01
CA THR A 7 8.95 -2.04 11.77
C THR A 7 8.17 -2.95 12.72
N GLY A 8 7.30 -3.82 12.20
CA GLY A 8 6.51 -4.74 13.03
C GLY A 8 5.23 -5.25 12.38
N VAL A 9 4.37 -5.85 13.20
CA VAL A 9 3.06 -6.41 12.79
C VAL A 9 2.12 -5.29 12.33
N PHE A 10 1.36 -5.54 11.26
CA PHE A 10 0.30 -4.63 10.85
C PHE A 10 -0.88 -4.73 11.80
N SER A 11 -1.28 -3.60 12.38
CA SER A 11 -2.50 -3.52 13.17
C SER A 11 -3.73 -3.75 12.28
N LYS A 12 -4.85 -4.14 12.90
CA LYS A 12 -6.12 -4.36 12.21
C LYS A 12 -6.56 -3.10 11.45
N GLU A 13 -6.35 -1.92 12.03
CA GLU A 13 -6.68 -0.62 11.45
C GLU A 13 -5.80 -0.25 10.25
N GLU A 14 -4.49 -0.50 10.34
CA GLU A 14 -3.57 -0.30 9.22
C GLU A 14 -3.92 -1.23 8.07
N THR A 15 -4.31 -2.47 8.38
CA THR A 15 -4.74 -3.44 7.37
C THR A 15 -6.04 -3.00 6.70
N LYS A 16 -7.02 -2.49 7.45
CA LYS A 16 -8.25 -1.90 6.89
C LYS A 16 -7.94 -0.69 6.01
N SER A 17 -7.05 0.20 6.47
CA SER A 17 -6.64 1.40 5.73
C SER A 17 -5.91 1.04 4.44
N LEU A 18 -5.01 0.05 4.51
CA LEU A 18 -4.32 -0.51 3.35
C LEU A 18 -5.34 -1.03 2.34
N LYS A 19 -6.32 -1.85 2.75
CA LYS A 19 -7.36 -2.39 1.86
C LYS A 19 -8.16 -1.29 1.16
N LYS A 20 -8.54 -0.23 1.89
CA LYS A 20 -9.34 0.89 1.34
C LYS A 20 -8.54 1.76 0.36
N LEU A 21 -7.27 2.00 0.64
CA LEU A 21 -6.42 2.91 -0.14
C LEU A 21 -5.69 2.22 -1.29
N PHE A 22 -5.34 0.94 -1.14
CA PHE A 22 -4.62 0.17 -2.15
C PHE A 22 -5.23 0.22 -3.56
N PRO A 23 -6.55 0.05 -3.77
CA PRO A 23 -7.13 0.06 -5.11
C PRO A 23 -6.93 1.36 -5.90
N ASN A 24 -6.80 2.50 -5.22
CA ASN A 24 -6.78 3.84 -5.84
C ASN A 24 -5.47 4.61 -5.63
N THR A 25 -4.58 4.12 -4.74
CA THR A 25 -3.35 4.81 -4.35
C THR A 25 -2.13 3.94 -4.57
N SER A 26 -0.99 4.55 -4.89
CA SER A 26 0.29 3.85 -5.03
C SER A 26 0.81 3.35 -3.69
N ILE A 27 1.62 2.29 -3.72
CA ILE A 27 2.26 1.72 -2.51
C ILE A 27 3.09 2.79 -1.80
N LYS A 28 3.80 3.64 -2.55
CA LYS A 28 4.58 4.76 -2.01
C LYS A 28 3.70 5.77 -1.25
N GLY A 29 2.53 6.11 -1.78
CA GLY A 29 1.59 7.03 -1.11
C GLY A 29 1.05 6.44 0.19
N ILE A 30 0.69 5.16 0.18
CA ILE A 30 0.20 4.46 1.38
C ILE A 30 1.32 4.33 2.42
N ALA A 31 2.54 4.01 1.99
CA ALA A 31 3.72 3.95 2.84
C ALA A 31 4.00 5.28 3.54
N LYS A 32 3.88 6.42 2.83
CA LYS A 32 3.98 7.75 3.43
C LYS A 32 2.88 7.99 4.47
N LYS A 33 1.64 7.59 4.17
CA LYS A 33 0.50 7.78 5.08
C LYS A 33 0.59 6.92 6.35
N LEU A 34 1.14 5.71 6.22
CA LEU A 34 1.34 4.76 7.33
C LEU A 34 2.72 4.91 8.01
N ASN A 35 3.55 5.88 7.58
CA ASN A 35 4.96 6.00 7.99
C ASN A 35 5.73 4.66 7.99
N ARG A 36 5.44 3.82 6.99
CA ARG A 36 6.00 2.47 6.86
C ARG A 36 6.88 2.33 5.64
N ASN A 37 7.75 1.34 5.68
CA ASN A 37 8.59 1.01 4.54
C ASN A 37 7.71 0.52 3.36
N PRO A 38 7.81 1.11 2.16
CA PRO A 38 7.04 0.67 1.00
C PRO A 38 7.21 -0.82 0.67
N LYS A 39 8.40 -1.40 0.90
CA LYS A 39 8.62 -2.84 0.72
C LYS A 39 7.74 -3.68 1.66
N SER A 40 7.58 -3.27 2.93
CA SER A 40 6.73 -3.96 3.89
C SER A 40 5.24 -3.84 3.52
N VAL A 41 4.82 -2.66 3.08
CA VAL A 41 3.45 -2.42 2.57
C VAL A 41 3.16 -3.28 1.33
N GLN A 42 4.12 -3.40 0.41
CA GLN A 42 4.02 -4.29 -0.75
C GLN A 42 3.88 -5.75 -0.34
N ALA A 43 4.77 -6.25 0.53
CA ALA A 43 4.73 -7.63 1.00
C ALA A 43 3.40 -7.95 1.71
N LYS A 44 2.90 -7.02 2.54
CA LYS A 44 1.60 -7.18 3.20
C LYS A 44 0.44 -7.17 2.20
N ALA A 45 0.46 -6.27 1.21
CA ALA A 45 -0.58 -6.22 0.18
C ALA A 45 -0.60 -7.49 -0.68
N SER A 46 0.57 -8.01 -1.05
CA SER A 46 0.70 -9.30 -1.74
C SER A 46 0.18 -10.46 -0.89
N LYS A 47 0.54 -10.51 0.40
CA LYS A 47 0.04 -11.52 1.35
C LYS A 47 -1.49 -11.46 1.52
N LEU A 48 -2.09 -10.29 1.33
CA LEU A 48 -3.54 -10.07 1.37
C LEU A 48 -4.23 -10.25 0.01
N GLY A 49 -3.49 -10.54 -1.07
CA GLY A 49 -4.03 -10.68 -2.42
C GLY A 49 -4.65 -9.39 -2.97
N LEU A 50 -4.24 -8.22 -2.47
CA LEU A 50 -4.85 -6.95 -2.89
C LEU A 50 -4.43 -6.60 -4.32
N LYS A 51 -5.42 -6.32 -5.15
CA LYS A 51 -5.23 -5.91 -6.54
C LYS A 51 -5.56 -4.43 -6.70
N LYS A 52 -4.89 -3.78 -7.66
CA LYS A 52 -5.25 -2.41 -8.08
C LYS A 52 -6.54 -2.46 -8.90
N THR A 53 -7.34 -1.40 -8.83
CA THR A 53 -8.53 -1.31 -9.68
C THR A 53 -8.14 -1.14 -11.14
N THR A 54 -9.02 -1.60 -12.04
CA THR A 54 -8.88 -1.39 -13.47
C THR A 54 -8.77 0.09 -13.81
N LYS A 55 -9.52 0.96 -13.11
CA LYS A 55 -9.40 2.43 -13.24
C LYS A 55 -8.01 2.94 -12.93
N TYR A 56 -7.40 2.48 -11.83
CA TYR A 56 -6.03 2.85 -11.47
C TYR A 56 -5.02 2.34 -12.49
N LEU A 57 -5.17 1.09 -12.95
CA LEU A 57 -4.28 0.49 -13.95
C LEU A 57 -4.39 1.19 -15.31
N LYS A 58 -5.60 1.55 -15.75
CA LYS A 58 -5.84 2.35 -16.96
C LYS A 58 -5.23 3.75 -16.82
N LYS A 59 -5.44 4.42 -15.69
CA LYS A 59 -4.85 5.74 -15.41
C LYS A 59 -3.32 5.74 -15.45
N MET A 60 -2.71 4.64 -15.04
CA MET A 60 -1.25 4.46 -15.08
C MET A 60 -0.74 3.91 -16.41
N GLY A 61 -1.60 3.64 -17.40
CA GLY A 61 -1.21 3.04 -18.69
C GLY A 61 -0.78 1.57 -18.60
N LEU A 62 -1.02 0.91 -17.46
CA LEU A 62 -0.63 -0.48 -17.21
C LEU A 62 -1.64 -1.50 -17.74
N ARG A 63 -2.75 -1.02 -18.30
CA ARG A 63 -3.79 -1.86 -18.90
C ARG A 63 -4.28 -1.16 -20.17
N LYS A 64 -3.92 -1.73 -21.32
CA LYS A 64 -4.49 -1.37 -22.63
C LYS A 64 -5.95 -1.79 -22.70
#